data_AF-A0A6A0HDU2-F1
#
_entry.id   AF-A0A6A0HDU2-F1
#
_cell.length_a   1.000
_cell.length_b   1.000
_cell.length_c   1.000
_cell.angle_alpha   90.00
_cell.angle_beta   90.00
_cell.angle_gamma   90.00
#
_symmetry.space_group_name_H-M   'P 1'
#
loop_
_entity.id
_entity.type
_entity.pdbx_description
1 polymer ?
#
loop_
_entity_poly.entity_id
_entity_poly.type
_entity_poly.pdbx_seq_one_letter_code
_entity_poly.pdbx_strand_id
1 'polypeptide(L)'
;MQDKYWTLESGGGIQANAAKPTSNALFDLQWQADGSVAFRANNGKQVLVLKCDQGFVGFRANSNKLECNKASYDTITVERSENGQVFFKSQTGGGYWTAGSDGLTADSPVPEGFHMELREGNRMAIKNTSGQYLQTEKNGGFKLGDNDPTRATLWEF
;
A
#
# COMPACT_ATOMS: atom_id res chain seq x y z
N MET A 1 13.09 -18.14 14.16
CA MET A 1 11.75 -17.68 13.74
C MET A 1 11.03 -17.30 15.03
N GLN A 2 10.54 -16.06 15.20
CA GLN A 2 9.82 -15.68 16.42
C GLN A 2 8.32 -15.95 16.20
N ASP A 3 7.72 -16.77 17.06
CA ASP A 3 6.28 -17.06 17.06
C ASP A 3 5.52 -15.81 17.54
N LYS A 4 5.13 -14.96 16.60
CA LYS A 4 4.35 -13.73 16.84
C LYS A 4 3.11 -13.70 15.98
N TYR A 5 2.06 -13.06 16.49
CA TYR A 5 0.79 -12.88 15.79
C TYR A 5 0.78 -11.57 15.02
N TRP A 6 0.21 -11.61 13.81
CA TRP A 6 -0.18 -10.41 13.08
C TRP A 6 -1.26 -9.69 13.86
N THR A 7 -1.12 -8.39 14.04
CA THR A 7 -2.03 -7.59 14.86
C THR A 7 -2.27 -6.24 14.19
N LEU A 8 -3.54 -5.84 14.10
CA LEU A 8 -3.93 -4.49 13.74
C LEU A 8 -3.48 -3.52 14.84
N GLU A 9 -2.62 -2.59 14.48
CA GLU A 9 -2.14 -1.51 15.34
C GLU A 9 -3.12 -0.34 15.36
N SER A 10 -3.03 0.51 16.38
CA SER A 10 -3.88 1.71 16.50
C SER A 10 -3.74 2.68 15.32
N GLY A 11 -2.59 2.68 14.63
CA GLY A 11 -2.36 3.42 13.39
C GLY A 11 -3.00 2.79 12.15
N GLY A 12 -3.60 1.60 12.29
CA GLY A 12 -4.29 0.83 11.26
C GLY A 12 -3.39 -0.14 10.48
N GLY A 13 -2.07 -0.13 10.71
CA GLY A 13 -1.14 -1.06 10.08
C GLY A 13 -1.24 -2.46 10.69
N ILE A 14 -0.72 -3.47 9.97
CA ILE A 14 -0.63 -4.85 10.48
C ILE A 14 0.84 -5.12 10.83
N GLN A 15 1.13 -5.58 12.04
CA GLN A 15 2.48 -5.91 12.49
C GLN A 15 2.55 -7.31 13.13
N ALA A 16 3.69 -7.99 13.00
CA ALA A 16 3.95 -9.31 13.58
C ALA A 16 4.74 -9.21 14.90
N ASN A 17 4.21 -8.48 15.90
CA ASN A 17 4.92 -8.18 17.15
C ASN A 17 4.28 -8.82 18.41
N ALA A 18 3.03 -9.28 18.31
CA ALA A 18 2.26 -9.69 19.48
C ALA A 18 2.63 -11.11 19.93
N ALA A 19 2.89 -11.28 21.23
CA ALA A 19 3.20 -12.57 21.82
C ALA A 19 1.95 -13.40 22.18
N LYS A 20 0.76 -12.81 22.12
CA LYS A 20 -0.53 -13.46 22.43
C LYS A 20 -1.57 -13.06 21.39
N PRO A 21 -2.50 -13.95 21.02
CA PRO A 21 -3.61 -13.60 20.15
C PRO A 21 -4.56 -12.64 20.86
N THR A 22 -5.00 -11.61 20.16
CA THR A 22 -6.01 -10.63 20.61
C THR A 22 -7.09 -10.46 19.53
N SER A 23 -8.16 -9.72 19.81
CA SER A 23 -9.16 -9.41 18.77
C SER A 23 -8.55 -8.67 17.56
N ASN A 24 -7.50 -7.87 17.77
CA ASN A 24 -6.76 -7.19 16.69
C ASN A 24 -5.90 -8.16 15.87
N ALA A 25 -5.67 -9.38 16.36
CA ALA A 25 -5.00 -10.44 15.61
C ALA A 25 -5.96 -11.32 14.81
N LEU A 26 -7.26 -10.99 14.81
CA LEU A 26 -8.27 -11.67 14.00
C LEU A 26 -8.43 -10.94 12.65
N PHE A 27 -8.44 -11.73 11.58
CA PHE A 27 -8.66 -11.26 10.22
C PHE A 27 -9.70 -12.16 9.56
N ASP A 28 -10.66 -11.54 8.88
CA ASP A 28 -11.54 -12.28 7.99
C ASP A 28 -10.79 -12.53 6.69
N LEU A 29 -10.65 -13.81 6.34
CA LEU A 29 -10.18 -14.23 5.02
C LEU A 29 -11.37 -14.29 4.07
N GLN A 30 -11.35 -13.45 3.05
CA GLN A 30 -12.43 -13.32 2.07
C GLN A 30 -12.02 -13.87 0.72
N TRP A 31 -12.58 -15.03 0.38
CA TRP A 31 -12.43 -15.65 -0.94
C TRP A 31 -13.13 -14.83 -2.03
N GLN A 32 -12.44 -14.60 -3.14
CA GLN A 32 -12.94 -13.88 -4.29
C GLN A 32 -13.34 -14.84 -5.42
N ALA A 33 -14.21 -14.37 -6.32
CA ALA A 33 -14.70 -15.18 -7.45
C ALA A 33 -13.60 -15.55 -8.47
N ASP A 34 -12.50 -14.80 -8.48
CA ASP A 34 -11.33 -15.05 -9.35
C ASP A 34 -10.26 -15.94 -8.69
N GLY A 35 -10.54 -16.46 -7.49
CA GLY A 35 -9.63 -17.34 -6.74
C GLY A 35 -8.62 -16.61 -5.86
N SER A 36 -8.60 -15.27 -5.84
CA SER A 36 -7.78 -14.50 -4.90
C SER A 36 -8.40 -14.44 -3.50
N VAL A 37 -7.62 -13.97 -2.51
CA VAL A 37 -8.07 -13.77 -1.12
C VAL A 37 -7.73 -12.36 -0.65
N ALA A 38 -8.62 -11.76 0.15
CA ALA A 38 -8.37 -10.51 0.86
C ALA A 38 -8.43 -10.74 2.38
N PHE A 39 -7.60 -10.02 3.12
CA PHE A 39 -7.66 -9.97 4.59
C PHE A 39 -8.38 -8.69 5.01
N ARG A 40 -9.44 -8.84 5.82
CA ARG A 40 -10.12 -7.72 6.46
C ARG A 40 -9.81 -7.75 7.95
N ALA A 41 -9.29 -6.66 8.49
CA ALA A 41 -9.02 -6.58 9.92
C ALA A 41 -10.33 -6.44 10.73
N ASN A 42 -10.24 -6.66 12.04
CA ASN A 42 -11.40 -6.61 12.95
C ASN A 42 -12.10 -5.23 13.03
N ASN A 43 -11.46 -4.15 12.54
CA ASN A 43 -12.08 -2.83 12.38
C ASN A 43 -12.92 -2.71 11.09
N GLY A 44 -13.03 -3.80 10.33
CA GLY A 44 -13.79 -3.88 9.10
C GLY A 44 -13.11 -3.28 7.88
N LYS A 45 -11.86 -2.83 7.97
CA LYS A 45 -11.11 -2.22 6.86
C LYS A 45 -10.12 -3.21 6.25
N GLN A 46 -9.91 -3.06 4.94
CA GLN A 46 -8.76 -3.60 4.23
C GLN A 46 -7.70 -2.50 4.25
N VAL A 47 -6.58 -2.74 4.96
CA VAL A 47 -5.56 -1.71 5.20
C VAL A 47 -4.21 -2.21 4.72
N LEU A 48 -3.51 -1.33 4.03
CA LEU A 48 -2.17 -1.57 3.51
C LEU A 48 -1.21 -0.55 4.11
N VAL A 49 -0.02 -1.02 4.47
CA VAL A 49 1.14 -0.18 4.74
C VAL A 49 2.16 -0.51 3.67
N LEU A 50 2.73 0.50 3.04
CA LEU A 50 3.77 0.30 2.03
C LEU A 50 5.11 0.83 2.55
N LYS A 51 6.16 0.03 2.38
CA LYS A 51 7.53 0.41 2.69
C LYS A 51 8.44 0.11 1.49
N CYS A 52 9.25 1.09 1.13
CA CYS A 52 10.37 0.90 0.20
C CYS A 52 11.68 0.75 0.99
N ASP A 53 12.81 0.55 0.31
CA ASP A 53 14.12 0.41 0.96
C ASP A 53 14.53 1.62 1.82
N GLN A 54 13.93 2.79 1.58
CA GLN A 54 14.24 4.03 2.31
C GLN A 54 13.32 4.30 3.51
N GLY A 55 12.19 3.59 3.63
CA GLY A 55 11.21 3.83 4.69
C GLY A 55 9.76 3.66 4.24
N PHE A 56 8.84 4.09 5.11
CA PHE A 56 7.41 3.98 4.85
C PHE A 56 6.91 5.04 3.87
N VAL A 57 5.84 4.72 3.16
CA VAL A 57 5.07 5.68 2.38
C VAL A 57 4.25 6.56 3.32
N GLY A 58 4.27 7.87 3.06
CA GLY A 58 3.42 8.85 3.72
C GLY A 58 3.58 10.23 3.12
N PHE A 59 2.86 11.21 3.67
CA PHE A 59 2.92 12.58 3.13
C PHE A 59 4.29 13.24 3.33
N ARG A 60 4.71 13.96 2.29
CA ARG A 60 5.75 14.98 2.40
C ARG A 60 5.23 16.11 3.28
N ALA A 61 6.10 16.65 4.15
CA ALA A 61 5.71 17.72 5.07
C ALA A 61 5.11 18.93 4.33
N ASN A 62 3.95 19.40 4.77
CA ASN A 62 3.21 20.53 4.19
C ASN A 62 2.91 20.38 2.68
N SER A 63 2.67 19.14 2.22
CA SER A 63 2.37 18.84 0.83
C SER A 63 1.37 17.70 0.72
N ASN A 64 0.61 17.67 -0.37
CA ASN A 64 -0.24 16.55 -0.77
C ASN A 64 0.54 15.41 -1.46
N LYS A 65 1.84 15.62 -1.74
CA LYS A 65 2.71 14.61 -2.35
C LYS A 65 3.13 13.55 -1.35
N LEU A 66 3.31 12.34 -1.85
CA LEU A 66 3.82 11.21 -1.10
C LEU A 66 5.34 11.05 -1.27
N GLU A 67 5.98 10.56 -0.21
CA GLU A 67 7.37 10.12 -0.18
C GLU A 67 7.44 8.73 0.50
N CYS A 68 8.48 7.95 0.21
CA CYS A 68 8.74 6.63 0.80
C CYS A 68 9.97 6.60 1.72
N ASN A 69 10.29 7.70 2.39
CA ASN A 69 11.40 7.79 3.34
C ASN A 69 10.92 8.16 4.75
N LYS A 70 9.65 7.87 5.06
CA LYS A 70 9.04 8.21 6.35
C LYS A 70 9.49 7.22 7.42
N ALA A 71 9.77 7.74 8.62
CA ALA A 71 10.07 6.92 9.80
C ALA A 71 8.81 6.27 10.39
N SER A 72 7.66 6.95 10.27
CA SER A 72 6.34 6.44 10.70
C SER A 72 5.54 6.01 9.48
N TYR A 73 4.75 4.97 9.63
CA TYR A 73 3.84 4.52 8.59
C TYR A 73 2.55 5.35 8.57
N ASP A 74 2.06 5.65 7.37
CA ASP A 74 0.66 6.00 7.14
C ASP A 74 -0.08 4.78 6.60
N THR A 75 -1.38 4.72 6.84
CA THR A 75 -2.23 3.64 6.32
C THR A 75 -2.96 4.03 5.06
N ILE A 76 -3.00 3.07 4.14
CA ILE A 76 -3.62 3.20 2.83
C ILE A 76 -4.83 2.27 2.81
N THR A 77 -5.99 2.84 2.51
CA THR A 77 -7.18 2.06 2.18
C THR A 77 -7.02 1.54 0.77
N VAL A 78 -7.25 0.25 0.57
CA VAL A 78 -7.30 -0.35 -0.76
C VAL A 78 -8.75 -0.63 -1.08
N GLU A 79 -9.28 0.04 -2.11
CA GLU A 79 -10.64 -0.20 -2.61
C GLU A 79 -10.56 -0.98 -3.92
N ARG A 80 -11.31 -2.08 -4.03
CA ARG A 80 -11.36 -2.89 -5.26
C ARG A 80 -12.12 -2.14 -6.37
N SER A 81 -11.64 -2.29 -7.59
CA SER A 81 -12.31 -1.85 -8.82
C SER A 81 -12.47 -3.03 -9.81
N GLU A 82 -12.99 -2.72 -11.00
CA GLU A 82 -13.15 -3.68 -12.10
C GLU A 82 -11.79 -4.11 -12.68
N ASN A 83 -11.77 -5.25 -13.37
CA ASN A 83 -10.59 -5.76 -14.11
C ASN A 83 -9.32 -5.95 -13.26
N GLY A 84 -9.47 -6.26 -11.97
CA GLY A 84 -8.34 -6.48 -11.05
C GLY A 84 -7.62 -5.20 -10.63
N GLN A 85 -8.19 -4.03 -10.91
CA GLN A 85 -7.67 -2.74 -10.45
C GLN A 85 -7.99 -2.52 -8.98
N VAL A 86 -7.16 -1.68 -8.35
CA VAL A 86 -7.39 -1.14 -7.02
C VAL A 86 -7.23 0.37 -7.01
N PHE A 87 -7.93 1.01 -6.10
CA PHE A 87 -7.78 2.42 -5.77
C PHE A 87 -7.12 2.53 -4.41
N PHE A 88 -6.02 3.28 -4.35
CA PHE A 88 -5.37 3.60 -3.09
C PHE A 88 -5.94 4.90 -2.56
N LYS A 89 -6.43 4.89 -1.33
CA LYS A 89 -7.00 6.06 -0.68
C LYS A 89 -6.32 6.32 0.65
N SER A 90 -5.80 7.52 0.81
CA SER A 90 -5.18 7.93 2.05
C SER A 90 -6.20 7.95 3.17
N GLN A 91 -5.89 7.32 4.31
CA GLN A 91 -6.67 7.51 5.54
C GLN A 91 -6.52 8.94 6.06
N THR A 92 -5.33 9.52 5.90
CA THR A 92 -5.04 10.91 6.24
C THR A 92 -5.53 11.83 5.11
N GLY A 93 -6.59 12.61 5.36
CA GLY A 93 -7.15 13.54 4.37
C GLY A 93 -8.17 12.93 3.38
N GLY A 94 -8.26 11.60 3.26
CA GLY A 94 -9.35 10.93 2.56
C GLY A 94 -9.28 10.93 1.03
N GLY A 95 -8.24 11.51 0.42
CA GLY A 95 -8.07 11.57 -1.03
C GLY A 95 -7.50 10.29 -1.63
N TYR A 96 -7.80 10.06 -2.91
CA TYR A 96 -7.24 8.98 -3.71
C TYR A 96 -5.84 9.34 -4.21
N TRP A 97 -5.04 8.30 -4.40
CA TRP A 97 -3.74 8.41 -5.05
C TRP A 97 -3.93 8.82 -6.51
N THR A 98 -3.05 9.69 -6.99
CA THR A 98 -2.99 10.11 -8.39
C THR A 98 -1.55 10.27 -8.81
N ALA A 99 -1.20 9.70 -9.97
CA ALA A 99 0.15 9.76 -10.51
C ALA A 99 0.33 11.02 -11.36
N GLY A 100 1.15 11.94 -10.87
CA GLY A 100 1.62 13.10 -11.60
C GLY A 100 2.95 12.86 -12.33
N SER A 101 3.38 13.84 -13.12
CA SER A 101 4.65 13.81 -13.86
C SER A 101 5.89 13.79 -12.96
N ASP A 102 5.77 14.30 -11.72
CA ASP A 102 6.88 14.47 -10.79
C ASP A 102 6.62 13.86 -9.40
N GLY A 103 5.66 12.93 -9.30
CA GLY A 103 5.37 12.22 -8.07
C GLY A 103 3.93 11.75 -7.94
N LEU A 104 3.63 11.08 -6.83
CA LEU A 104 2.27 10.69 -6.45
C LEU A 104 1.70 11.73 -5.48
N THR A 105 0.43 12.11 -5.65
CA THR A 105 -0.36 12.83 -4.64
C THR A 105 -1.45 11.92 -4.07
N ALA A 106 -2.06 12.30 -2.95
CA ALA A 106 -3.13 11.54 -2.30
C ALA A 106 -4.29 12.41 -1.79
N ASP A 107 -4.72 13.36 -2.62
CA ASP A 107 -5.76 14.36 -2.33
C ASP A 107 -6.90 14.37 -3.36
N SER A 108 -6.85 13.49 -4.36
CA SER A 108 -7.85 13.48 -5.43
C SER A 108 -9.23 13.02 -4.92
N PRO A 109 -10.32 13.68 -5.31
CA PRO A 109 -11.67 13.18 -5.07
C PRO A 109 -12.07 12.04 -6.02
N VAL A 110 -11.30 11.84 -7.11
CA VAL A 110 -11.56 10.83 -8.14
C VAL A 110 -10.51 9.71 -8.04
N PRO A 111 -10.92 8.44 -8.02
CA PRO A 111 -9.98 7.33 -7.95
C PRO A 111 -9.18 7.16 -9.25
N GLU A 112 -7.88 6.95 -9.13
CA GLU A 112 -7.02 6.45 -10.22
C GLU A 112 -6.71 4.96 -10.00
N GLY A 113 -6.85 4.16 -11.07
CA GLY A 113 -6.68 2.71 -11.03
C GLY A 113 -5.22 2.26 -11.10
N PHE A 114 -4.85 1.35 -10.20
CA PHE A 114 -3.56 0.67 -10.18
C PHE A 114 -3.73 -0.85 -10.14
N HIS A 115 -2.67 -1.57 -10.47
CA HIS A 115 -2.58 -3.02 -10.26
C HIS A 115 -1.47 -3.31 -9.25
N MET A 116 -1.73 -4.27 -8.36
CA MET A 116 -0.73 -4.85 -7.46
C MET A 116 -0.28 -6.20 -8.03
N GLU A 117 1.03 -6.38 -8.18
CA GLU A 117 1.63 -7.64 -8.60
C GLU A 117 2.42 -8.23 -7.45
N LEU A 118 1.93 -9.33 -6.88
CA LEU A 118 2.67 -10.07 -5.85
C LEU A 118 3.95 -10.64 -6.47
N ARG A 119 5.07 -10.41 -5.80
CA ARG A 119 6.40 -10.88 -6.19
C ARG A 119 6.94 -11.82 -5.10
N GLU A 120 8.25 -11.96 -5.03
CA GLU A 120 8.91 -12.87 -4.09
C GLU A 120 8.84 -12.37 -2.65
N GLY A 121 8.45 -13.26 -1.73
CA GLY A 121 8.37 -13.00 -0.30
C GLY A 121 7.15 -12.15 0.08
N ASN A 122 7.38 -11.11 0.88
CA ASN A 122 6.38 -10.13 1.31
C ASN A 122 6.44 -8.84 0.47
N ARG A 123 6.79 -8.95 -0.81
CA ARG A 123 6.99 -7.79 -1.69
C ARG A 123 6.04 -7.80 -2.88
N MET A 124 5.58 -6.62 -3.26
CA MET A 124 4.76 -6.42 -4.45
C MET A 124 5.32 -5.31 -5.33
N ALA A 125 5.02 -5.35 -6.63
CA ALA A 125 5.16 -4.21 -7.52
C ALA A 125 3.80 -3.53 -7.71
N ILE A 126 3.79 -2.23 -7.95
CA ILE A 126 2.57 -1.46 -8.24
C ILE A 126 2.75 -0.79 -9.61
N LYS A 127 1.74 -0.90 -10.47
CA LYS A 127 1.72 -0.27 -11.80
C LYS A 127 0.39 0.40 -12.11
N ASN A 128 0.40 1.40 -12.98
CA ASN A 128 -0.84 1.99 -13.51
C ASN A 128 -1.50 1.09 -14.57
N THR A 129 -2.64 1.54 -15.10
CA THR A 129 -3.38 0.83 -16.17
C THR A 129 -2.63 0.79 -17.51
N SER A 130 -1.67 1.68 -17.74
CA SER A 130 -0.78 1.70 -18.91
C SER A 130 0.43 0.76 -18.78
N GLY A 131 0.59 0.10 -17.63
CA GLY A 131 1.67 -0.85 -17.35
C GLY A 131 2.95 -0.22 -16.80
N GLN A 132 2.98 1.08 -16.52
CA GLN A 132 4.14 1.77 -15.95
C GLN A 132 4.24 1.47 -14.46
N TYR A 133 5.41 1.04 -14.02
CA TYR A 133 5.66 0.71 -12.61
C TYR A 133 5.99 1.96 -11.79
N LEU A 134 5.59 1.95 -10.51
CA LEU A 134 6.10 2.92 -9.55
C LEU A 134 7.59 2.66 -9.30
N GLN A 135 8.38 3.73 -9.35
CA GLN A 135 9.83 3.73 -9.17
C GLN A 135 10.21 4.81 -8.17
N THR A 136 11.08 4.45 -7.23
CA THR A 136 11.57 5.35 -6.18
C THR A 136 12.74 6.18 -6.67
N GLU A 137 12.84 7.37 -6.10
CA GLU A 137 13.90 8.33 -6.37
C GLU A 137 14.83 8.42 -5.14
N LYS A 138 16.06 8.90 -5.36
CA LYS A 138 17.09 8.98 -4.31
C LYS A 138 16.72 9.94 -3.17
N ASN A 139 15.77 10.84 -3.39
CA ASN A 139 15.28 11.81 -2.40
C ASN A 139 14.09 11.28 -1.59
N GLY A 140 13.70 10.02 -1.76
CA GLY A 140 12.51 9.42 -1.16
C GLY A 140 11.21 9.70 -1.92
N GLY A 141 11.23 10.52 -2.97
CA GLY A 141 10.11 10.62 -3.90
C GLY A 141 9.88 9.30 -4.64
N PHE A 142 8.71 9.15 -5.23
CA PHE A 142 8.43 8.06 -6.15
C PHE A 142 7.38 8.49 -7.17
N LYS A 143 7.47 7.94 -8.37
CA LYS A 143 6.64 8.30 -9.52
C LYS A 143 6.45 7.12 -10.46
N LEU A 144 5.60 7.28 -11.47
CA LEU A 144 5.56 6.32 -12.58
C LEU A 144 6.85 6.39 -13.38
N GLY A 145 7.48 5.24 -13.59
CA GLY A 145 8.61 5.08 -14.49
C GLY A 145 8.17 4.50 -15.83
N ASP A 146 8.81 3.39 -16.21
CA ASP A 146 8.51 2.66 -17.44
C ASP A 146 7.84 1.31 -17.17
N ASN A 147 7.67 0.54 -18.24
CA ASN A 147 6.97 -0.74 -18.23
C ASN A 147 7.92 -1.93 -17.98
N ASP A 148 9.18 -1.69 -17.62
CA ASP A 148 10.14 -2.75 -17.31
C ASP A 148 9.94 -3.24 -15.87
N PRO A 149 9.46 -4.48 -15.66
CA PRO A 149 9.20 -5.02 -14.33
C PRO A 149 10.46 -5.16 -13.47
N THR A 150 11.65 -5.22 -14.08
CA THR A 150 12.91 -5.34 -13.33
C THR A 150 13.33 -4.04 -12.65
N ARG A 151 12.75 -2.91 -13.09
CA ARG A 151 12.99 -1.57 -12.55
C ARG A 151 11.90 -1.12 -11.59
N ALA A 152 10.88 -1.96 -11.38
CA ALA A 152 9.80 -1.66 -10.44
C ALA A 152 10.34 -1.59 -9.01
N THR A 153 9.86 -0.60 -8.25
CA THR A 153 10.03 -0.64 -6.79
C THR A 153 9.25 -1.84 -6.25
N LEU A 154 9.94 -2.64 -5.45
CA LEU A 154 9.33 -3.71 -4.67
C LEU A 154 8.96 -3.16 -3.30
N TRP A 155 7.65 -3.11 -3.03
CA TRP A 155 7.09 -2.59 -1.80
C TRP A 155 6.86 -3.72 -0.81
N GLU A 156 7.43 -3.61 0.39
CA GLU A 156 7.06 -4.46 1.52
C GLU A 156 5.65 -4.08 1.98
N PHE A 157 4.84 -5.10 2.26
CA PHE A 157 3.47 -4.99 2.76
C PHE A 157 3.23 -5.88 3.99
#